data_AF-A0A1A8C3L4-F1
#
_entry.id   AF-A0A1A8C3L4-F1
#
_cell.length_a   1.000
_cell.length_b   1.000
_cell.length_c   1.000
_cell.angle_alpha   90.00
_cell.angle_beta   90.00
_cell.angle_gamma   90.00
#
_symmetry.space_group_name_H-M   'P 1'
#
loop_
_entity.id
_entity.type
_entity.pdbx_description
1 polymer ?
#
loop_
_entity_poly.entity_id
_entity_poly.type
_entity_poly.pdbx_seq_one_letter_code
_entity_poly.pdbx_strand_id
1 'polypeptide(L)'
;MGGPLSPVSLSAVLLLLSGGSCSGKDYVLTDDGGLGRVFDGIGGLSGGGATSRLLVNYEEPYRSQILDFLFKPNFGASLHILKVEIGGDAQTTDGTEPSHMHYENDENYFRGYEWWLMKEAKKRNPNITLIGLPWAFPGWVGRGKNWPYDHPDVTVSYVVNWILGAKQYHDLDIQYVGIWNERAFDAKYIKLLRYTLDKSGLDRVGIIASDDLWEPIALSLLLDPELSSSVDVIG
;
A
#
# COMPACT_ATOMS: atom_id res chain seq x y z
N MET A 1 60.38 58.03 -59.93
CA MET A 1 59.36 56.99 -60.17
C MET A 1 59.28 56.15 -58.91
N GLY A 2 58.13 56.15 -58.24
CA GLY A 2 57.89 55.46 -56.99
C GLY A 2 56.51 55.89 -56.49
N GLY A 3 55.47 55.17 -56.92
CA GLY A 3 54.07 55.53 -56.72
C GLY A 3 53.63 55.48 -55.25
N PRO A 4 52.50 56.12 -54.91
CA PRO A 4 51.97 56.08 -53.56
C PRO A 4 51.41 54.70 -53.24
N LEU A 5 51.75 54.21 -52.05
CA LEU A 5 51.29 52.96 -51.47
C LEU A 5 49.78 53.02 -51.20
N SER A 6 49.06 52.02 -51.70
CA SER A 6 47.65 51.73 -51.42
C SER A 6 47.40 51.46 -49.93
N PRO A 7 46.34 52.00 -49.31
CA PRO A 7 45.92 51.56 -47.99
C PRO A 7 45.15 50.24 -48.11
N VAL A 8 45.68 49.20 -47.46
CA VAL A 8 45.01 47.91 -47.28
C VAL A 8 43.80 48.11 -46.36
N SER A 9 42.59 47.94 -46.91
CA SER A 9 41.34 47.95 -46.14
C SER A 9 41.25 46.68 -45.30
N LEU A 10 41.40 46.80 -43.98
CA LEU A 10 41.16 45.72 -43.03
C LEU A 10 39.64 45.60 -42.82
N SER A 11 38.97 44.71 -43.56
CA SER A 11 37.57 44.37 -43.29
C SER A 11 37.50 43.55 -42.00
N ALA A 12 37.14 44.19 -40.89
CA ALA A 12 36.75 43.51 -39.67
C ALA A 12 35.39 42.84 -39.89
N VAL A 13 35.37 41.52 -40.06
CA VAL A 13 34.14 40.73 -40.06
C VAL A 13 33.64 40.68 -38.62
N LEU A 14 32.61 41.48 -38.33
CA LEU A 14 31.88 41.39 -37.08
C LEU A 14 31.03 40.12 -37.12
N LEU A 15 31.53 39.03 -36.55
CA LEU A 15 30.71 37.85 -36.26
C LEU A 15 29.66 38.25 -35.23
N LEU A 16 28.47 38.59 -35.71
CA LEU A 16 27.26 38.65 -34.91
C LEU A 16 26.99 37.23 -34.42
N LEU A 17 27.46 36.92 -33.20
CA LEU A 17 26.95 35.81 -32.43
C LEU A 17 25.45 36.07 -32.22
N SER A 18 24.62 35.44 -33.05
CA SER A 18 23.20 35.28 -32.78
C SER A 18 23.09 34.49 -31.49
N GLY A 19 23.01 35.21 -30.37
CA GLY A 19 22.58 34.67 -29.10
C GLY A 19 21.18 34.12 -29.31
N GLY A 20 21.09 32.83 -29.62
CA GLY A 20 19.81 32.14 -29.68
C GLY A 20 19.14 32.34 -28.34
N SER A 21 18.00 33.04 -28.31
CA SER A 21 17.15 33.10 -27.13
C SER A 21 16.84 31.68 -26.73
N CYS A 22 17.48 31.21 -25.66
CA CYS A 22 17.05 30.02 -24.98
C CYS A 22 15.70 30.38 -24.35
N SER A 23 14.61 30.04 -25.04
CA SER A 23 13.27 30.10 -24.48
C SER A 23 13.18 29.00 -23.43
N GLY A 24 13.62 29.32 -22.21
CA GLY A 24 13.34 28.50 -21.04
C GLY A 24 11.83 28.52 -20.82
N LYS A 25 11.21 27.34 -20.74
CA LYS A 25 9.85 27.25 -20.26
C LYS A 25 9.86 27.52 -18.76
N ASP A 26 9.17 28.56 -18.33
CA ASP A 26 8.97 28.84 -16.92
C ASP A 26 7.82 27.97 -16.39
N TYR A 27 8.07 27.26 -15.28
CA TYR A 27 7.07 26.47 -14.58
C TYR A 27 6.78 27.15 -13.24
N VAL A 28 5.55 27.63 -13.07
CA VAL A 28 5.12 28.29 -11.83
C VAL A 28 4.77 27.23 -10.79
N LEU A 29 5.39 27.32 -9.61
CA LEU A 29 5.04 26.54 -8.43
C LEU A 29 4.43 27.51 -7.40
N THR A 30 3.12 27.46 -7.21
CA THR A 30 2.38 28.34 -6.28
C THR A 30 1.24 27.58 -5.62
N ASP A 31 0.92 27.98 -4.39
CA ASP A 31 -0.27 27.60 -3.62
C ASP A 31 -1.32 28.73 -3.55
N ASP A 32 -1.14 29.84 -4.27
CA ASP A 32 -2.05 31.00 -4.29
C ASP A 32 -3.50 30.64 -4.69
N GLY A 33 -3.70 29.50 -5.37
CA GLY A 33 -5.01 28.95 -5.76
C GLY A 33 -5.55 27.85 -4.83
N GLY A 34 -4.88 27.60 -3.71
CA GLY A 34 -5.11 26.44 -2.85
C GLY A 34 -4.23 25.24 -3.21
N LEU A 35 -4.30 24.21 -2.37
CA LEU A 35 -3.53 22.98 -2.53
C LEU A 35 -4.26 21.95 -3.40
N GLY A 36 -3.51 21.04 -4.00
CA GLY A 36 -4.05 19.85 -4.67
C GLY A 36 -4.53 18.78 -3.69
N ARG A 37 -4.53 17.51 -4.13
CA ARG A 37 -4.83 16.38 -3.24
C ARG A 37 -3.73 16.21 -2.18
N VAL A 38 -4.12 15.67 -1.03
CA VAL A 38 -3.17 15.21 0.00
C VAL A 38 -2.40 14.01 -0.56
N PHE A 39 -1.10 13.95 -0.25
CA PHE A 39 -0.27 12.81 -0.57
C PHE A 39 -0.30 11.82 0.59
N ASP A 40 -0.76 10.59 0.32
CA ASP A 40 -1.03 9.58 1.36
C ASP A 40 0.17 8.66 1.66
N GLY A 41 1.22 8.70 0.83
CA GLY A 41 2.46 7.96 1.04
C GLY A 41 2.85 7.02 -0.10
N ILE A 42 3.98 6.34 0.09
CA ILE A 42 4.53 5.31 -0.81
C ILE A 42 4.85 4.10 0.05
N GLY A 43 4.56 2.91 -0.47
CA GLY A 43 4.68 1.67 0.30
C GLY A 43 5.27 0.50 -0.46
N GLY A 44 5.35 -0.62 0.28
CA GLY A 44 5.66 -1.94 -0.24
C GLY A 44 4.69 -2.98 0.31
N LEU A 45 4.62 -4.13 -0.36
CA LEU A 45 3.80 -5.28 0.01
C LEU A 45 4.70 -6.43 0.46
N SER A 46 4.37 -7.04 1.61
CA SER A 46 4.84 -8.36 2.02
C SER A 46 3.68 -9.35 1.95
N GLY A 47 3.90 -10.54 1.40
CA GLY A 47 2.85 -11.50 1.09
C GLY A 47 2.49 -11.54 -0.40
N GLY A 48 1.33 -12.11 -0.71
CA GLY A 48 0.88 -12.43 -2.06
C GLY A 48 1.92 -13.13 -2.92
N GLY A 49 2.73 -14.09 -2.46
CA GLY A 49 2.68 -14.90 -1.25
C GLY A 49 4.07 -15.37 -0.89
N ALA A 50 4.38 -15.55 0.39
CA ALA A 50 5.68 -16.02 0.86
C ALA A 50 6.89 -15.15 0.48
N THR A 51 6.67 -13.90 0.09
CA THR A 51 7.72 -13.03 -0.48
C THR A 51 8.79 -12.63 0.55
N SER A 52 8.44 -12.57 1.84
CA SER A 52 9.37 -12.32 2.94
C SER A 52 9.91 -13.60 3.61
N ARG A 53 9.60 -14.79 3.08
CA ARG A 53 9.84 -16.08 3.75
C ARG A 53 11.29 -16.31 4.17
N LEU A 54 12.26 -15.87 3.37
CA LEU A 54 13.69 -16.09 3.61
C LEU A 54 14.35 -14.99 4.43
N LEU A 55 13.66 -13.87 4.71
CA LEU A 55 14.23 -12.76 5.47
C LEU A 55 14.36 -13.09 6.95
N VAL A 56 13.42 -13.84 7.51
CA VAL A 56 13.31 -14.06 8.96
C VAL A 56 14.51 -14.76 9.59
N ASN A 57 15.22 -15.60 8.81
CA ASN A 57 16.37 -16.37 9.27
C ASN A 57 17.71 -15.81 8.80
N TYR A 58 17.75 -14.59 8.27
CA TYR A 58 19.03 -13.91 8.06
C TYR A 58 19.75 -13.71 9.40
N GLU A 59 21.07 -13.89 9.38
CA GLU A 59 21.91 -13.61 10.53
C GLU A 59 21.95 -12.11 10.84
N GLU A 60 22.11 -11.79 12.12
CA GLU A 60 22.48 -10.43 12.52
C GLU A 60 23.97 -10.18 12.23
N PRO A 61 24.35 -8.95 11.84
CA PRO A 61 23.54 -7.73 11.81
C PRO A 61 22.75 -7.51 10.51
N TYR A 62 22.86 -8.42 9.54
CA TYR A 62 22.37 -8.19 8.17
C TYR A 62 20.86 -8.10 8.09
N ARG A 63 20.14 -8.94 8.85
CA ARG A 63 18.68 -8.86 8.93
C ARG A 63 18.21 -7.49 9.40
N SER A 64 18.79 -6.97 10.48
CA SER A 64 18.47 -5.63 10.97
C SER A 64 18.87 -4.53 9.98
N GLN A 65 19.98 -4.68 9.25
CA GLN A 65 20.40 -3.71 8.24
C GLN A 65 19.43 -3.66 7.05
N ILE A 66 18.93 -4.80 6.57
CA ILE A 66 17.89 -4.86 5.53
C ILE A 66 16.65 -4.11 5.98
N LEU A 67 16.19 -4.37 7.21
CA LEU A 67 15.03 -3.68 7.79
C LEU A 67 15.28 -2.17 7.95
N ASP A 68 16.50 -1.74 8.26
CA ASP A 68 16.88 -0.32 8.28
C ASP A 68 16.76 0.29 6.87
N PHE A 69 17.25 -0.38 5.82
CA PHE A 69 17.11 0.10 4.43
C PHE A 69 15.65 0.28 4.01
N LEU A 70 14.73 -0.56 4.51
CA LEU A 70 13.31 -0.48 4.17
C LEU A 70 12.57 0.60 4.98
N PHE A 71 12.71 0.59 6.31
CA PHE A 71 11.79 1.28 7.19
C PHE A 71 12.40 2.44 7.99
N LYS A 72 13.74 2.56 8.08
CA LYS A 72 14.36 3.61 8.87
C LYS A 72 14.19 4.97 8.17
N PRO A 73 13.58 5.97 8.82
CA PRO A 73 13.44 7.30 8.24
C PRO A 73 14.81 7.92 7.92
N ASN A 74 14.88 8.71 6.84
CA ASN A 74 16.08 9.42 6.40
C ASN A 74 17.28 8.50 6.14
N PHE A 75 17.04 7.27 5.65
CA PHE A 75 18.10 6.31 5.41
C PHE A 75 18.01 5.68 4.01
N GLY A 76 17.16 4.67 3.84
CA GLY A 76 16.95 4.00 2.56
C GLY A 76 15.61 4.39 1.95
N ALA A 77 14.81 3.38 1.58
CA ALA A 77 13.47 3.57 1.01
C ALA A 77 12.56 4.39 1.92
N SER A 78 12.74 4.30 3.24
CA SER A 78 12.02 5.11 4.24
C SER A 78 10.51 5.04 4.05
N LEU A 79 9.97 3.82 3.86
CA LEU A 79 8.59 3.60 3.45
C LEU A 79 7.56 4.23 4.41
N HIS A 80 6.53 4.83 3.83
CA HIS A 80 5.38 5.40 4.56
C HIS A 80 4.32 4.33 4.88
N ILE A 81 4.21 3.32 4.02
CA ILE A 81 3.17 2.29 4.08
C ILE A 81 3.81 0.90 4.00
N LEU A 82 3.36 -0.02 4.85
CA LEU A 82 3.59 -1.45 4.73
C LEU A 82 2.24 -2.16 4.62
N LYS A 83 2.00 -2.79 3.48
CA LYS A 83 0.86 -3.68 3.26
C LYS A 83 1.31 -5.12 3.50
N VAL A 84 0.49 -5.91 4.18
CA VAL A 84 0.76 -7.33 4.46
C VAL A 84 -0.42 -8.21 4.03
N GLU A 85 -0.11 -9.44 3.60
CA GLU A 85 -1.11 -10.48 3.43
C GLU A 85 -1.72 -10.89 4.78
N ILE A 86 -3.06 -11.00 4.81
CA ILE A 86 -3.77 -11.75 5.85
C ILE A 86 -3.76 -13.21 5.39
N GLY A 87 -2.82 -14.00 5.92
CA GLY A 87 -2.59 -15.38 5.50
C GLY A 87 -3.85 -16.24 5.53
N GLY A 88 -4.02 -17.08 4.51
CA GLY A 88 -5.25 -17.86 4.29
C GLY A 88 -5.04 -19.36 4.08
N ASP A 89 -3.86 -19.89 4.43
CA ASP A 89 -3.46 -21.31 4.26
C ASP A 89 -3.45 -21.83 2.81
N ALA A 90 -3.40 -20.93 1.83
CA ALA A 90 -3.38 -21.28 0.41
C ALA A 90 -2.13 -20.72 -0.29
N GLN A 91 -1.83 -21.23 -1.48
CA GLN A 91 -0.81 -20.67 -2.35
C GLN A 91 -1.30 -19.32 -2.89
N THR A 92 -0.51 -18.26 -2.67
CA THR A 92 -0.87 -16.88 -3.02
C THR A 92 0.17 -16.17 -3.91
N THR A 93 1.25 -16.84 -4.34
CA THR A 93 2.04 -16.68 -5.60
C THR A 93 3.32 -17.52 -5.50
N ASP A 94 4.20 -17.22 -4.53
CA ASP A 94 5.50 -17.90 -4.34
C ASP A 94 5.50 -18.89 -3.16
N GLY A 95 4.36 -19.04 -2.47
CA GLY A 95 4.18 -19.99 -1.38
C GLY A 95 2.90 -19.72 -0.60
N THR A 96 2.70 -20.49 0.48
CA THR A 96 1.54 -20.33 1.36
C THR A 96 1.88 -19.52 2.60
N GLU A 97 0.95 -18.67 3.04
CA GLU A 97 1.04 -17.96 4.31
C GLU A 97 0.04 -18.50 5.33
N PRO A 98 0.48 -18.76 6.59
CA PRO A 98 -0.37 -19.40 7.57
C PRO A 98 -1.46 -18.46 8.10
N SER A 99 -2.68 -18.94 8.16
CA SER A 99 -3.81 -18.24 8.77
C SER A 99 -3.70 -18.18 10.29
N HIS A 100 -4.28 -17.13 10.89
CA HIS A 100 -4.52 -17.06 12.33
C HIS A 100 -5.61 -18.03 12.80
N MET A 101 -6.42 -18.60 11.89
CA MET A 101 -7.48 -19.56 12.21
C MET A 101 -7.52 -20.72 11.19
N HIS A 102 -6.77 -21.80 11.41
CA HIS A 102 -6.74 -22.96 10.52
C HIS A 102 -8.09 -23.72 10.46
N TYR A 103 -8.84 -23.69 11.56
CA TYR A 103 -10.18 -24.27 11.68
C TYR A 103 -11.06 -23.35 12.54
N GLU A 104 -12.38 -23.53 12.51
CA GLU A 104 -13.37 -22.59 13.06
C GLU A 104 -13.14 -22.19 14.54
N ASN A 105 -12.60 -23.11 15.35
CA ASN A 105 -12.31 -22.88 16.78
C ASN A 105 -10.81 -22.73 17.07
N ASP A 106 -9.99 -22.43 16.06
CA ASP A 106 -8.56 -22.16 16.18
C ASP A 106 -8.29 -20.66 16.17
N GLU A 107 -7.50 -20.17 17.11
CA GLU A 107 -6.95 -18.81 17.05
C GLU A 107 -5.48 -18.82 17.49
N ASN A 108 -4.59 -18.34 16.63
CA ASN A 108 -3.19 -18.16 16.95
C ASN A 108 -2.60 -17.00 16.16
N TYR A 109 -2.32 -15.91 16.88
CA TYR A 109 -1.79 -14.68 16.33
C TYR A 109 -0.25 -14.63 16.32
N PHE A 110 0.42 -15.78 16.40
CA PHE A 110 1.89 -15.87 16.43
C PHE A 110 2.46 -16.70 15.28
N ARG A 111 1.63 -17.06 14.29
CA ARG A 111 2.05 -17.79 13.09
C ARG A 111 2.63 -16.86 12.03
N GLY A 112 3.48 -17.42 11.16
CA GLY A 112 4.08 -16.69 10.05
C GLY A 112 5.06 -15.62 10.52
N TYR A 113 5.28 -14.61 9.68
CA TYR A 113 6.27 -13.56 9.92
C TYR A 113 5.74 -12.15 9.76
N GLU A 114 4.50 -11.96 9.30
CA GLU A 114 3.95 -10.62 9.07
C GLU A 114 3.76 -9.84 10.37
N TRP A 115 3.39 -10.51 11.47
CA TRP A 115 3.38 -9.90 12.80
C TRP A 115 4.74 -9.36 13.21
N TRP A 116 5.80 -10.13 12.93
CA TRP A 116 7.17 -9.72 13.22
C TRP A 116 7.60 -8.56 12.32
N LEU A 117 7.31 -8.63 11.03
CA LEU A 117 7.70 -7.60 10.06
C LEU A 117 7.03 -6.25 10.39
N MET A 118 5.73 -6.26 10.70
CA MET A 118 5.00 -5.06 11.10
C MET A 118 5.58 -4.44 12.39
N LYS A 119 5.96 -5.26 13.38
CA LYS A 119 6.62 -4.77 14.61
C LYS A 119 8.00 -4.18 14.31
N GLU A 120 8.80 -4.82 13.46
CA GLU A 120 10.12 -4.30 13.08
C GLU A 120 10.02 -2.99 12.28
N ALA A 121 9.00 -2.86 11.44
CA ALA A 121 8.69 -1.64 10.72
C ALA A 121 8.27 -0.52 11.68
N LYS A 122 7.28 -0.76 12.56
CA LYS A 122 6.82 0.20 13.59
C LYS A 122 7.93 0.65 14.53
N LYS A 123 8.83 -0.27 14.92
CA LYS A 123 9.99 0.05 15.76
C LYS A 123 10.93 1.08 15.11
N ARG A 124 11.06 1.05 13.78
CA ARG A 124 11.92 1.99 13.01
C ARG A 124 11.18 3.26 12.63
N ASN A 125 9.92 3.13 12.23
CA ASN A 125 9.03 4.21 11.86
C ASN A 125 7.68 4.04 12.58
N PRO A 126 7.48 4.65 13.76
CA PRO A 126 6.22 4.57 14.51
C PRO A 126 5.00 5.09 13.71
N ASN A 127 5.25 5.98 12.74
CA ASN A 127 4.22 6.59 11.91
C ASN A 127 3.89 5.79 10.64
N ILE A 128 4.50 4.61 10.43
CA ILE A 128 4.18 3.79 9.25
C ILE A 128 2.71 3.38 9.24
N THR A 129 2.07 3.48 8.08
CA THR A 129 0.71 2.98 7.84
C THR A 129 0.75 1.49 7.60
N LEU A 130 -0.08 0.73 8.32
CA LEU A 130 -0.22 -0.72 8.18
C LEU A 130 -1.54 -1.04 7.49
N ILE A 131 -1.47 -1.89 6.47
CA ILE A 131 -2.62 -2.33 5.67
C ILE A 131 -2.66 -3.86 5.64
N GLY A 132 -3.81 -4.46 5.93
CA GLY A 132 -4.03 -5.90 5.78
C GLY A 132 -4.96 -6.23 4.61
N LEU A 133 -4.63 -7.24 3.79
CA LEU A 133 -5.50 -7.71 2.70
C LEU A 133 -5.44 -9.25 2.60
N PRO A 134 -6.57 -9.98 2.57
CA PRO A 134 -6.55 -11.41 2.30
C PRO A 134 -6.39 -11.70 0.80
N TRP A 135 -5.53 -12.67 0.48
CA TRP A 135 -5.48 -13.31 -0.84
C TRP A 135 -6.35 -14.57 -0.90
N ALA A 136 -6.46 -15.26 0.24
CA ALA A 136 -7.21 -16.50 0.38
C ALA A 136 -7.84 -16.58 1.78
N PHE A 137 -8.72 -17.57 1.95
CA PHE A 137 -9.38 -17.86 3.21
C PHE A 137 -9.30 -19.37 3.50
N PRO A 138 -9.16 -19.76 4.78
CA PRO A 138 -9.32 -21.16 5.18
C PRO A 138 -10.69 -21.72 4.75
N GLY A 139 -10.74 -22.99 4.33
CA GLY A 139 -11.95 -23.58 3.74
C GLY A 139 -13.19 -23.59 4.65
N TRP A 140 -13.01 -23.50 5.98
CA TRP A 140 -14.13 -23.43 6.92
C TRP A 140 -14.87 -22.09 6.85
N VAL A 141 -14.20 -20.99 6.46
CA VAL A 141 -14.80 -19.66 6.31
C VAL A 141 -15.91 -19.68 5.27
N GLY A 142 -15.67 -20.33 4.13
CA GLY A 142 -16.68 -20.56 3.08
C GLY A 142 -17.65 -21.72 3.38
N ARG A 143 -17.63 -22.30 4.58
CA ARG A 143 -18.40 -23.49 4.98
C ARG A 143 -18.28 -24.65 3.99
N GLY A 144 -17.05 -24.92 3.52
CA GLY A 144 -16.76 -25.98 2.56
C GLY A 144 -16.95 -25.60 1.10
N LYS A 145 -17.34 -24.36 0.80
CA LYS A 145 -17.34 -23.80 -0.56
C LYS A 145 -16.13 -22.90 -0.78
N ASN A 146 -15.68 -22.82 -2.04
CA ASN A 146 -14.63 -21.89 -2.45
C ASN A 146 -15.19 -20.48 -2.73
N TRP A 147 -15.99 -19.95 -1.80
CA TRP A 147 -16.61 -18.64 -1.91
C TRP A 147 -16.82 -18.02 -0.51
N PRO A 148 -16.19 -16.88 -0.20
CA PRO A 148 -16.22 -16.31 1.16
C PRO A 148 -17.52 -15.54 1.46
N TYR A 149 -18.36 -15.23 0.48
CA TYR A 149 -19.50 -14.32 0.70
C TYR A 149 -20.86 -15.00 0.86
N ASP A 150 -20.93 -16.35 0.80
CA ASP A 150 -22.17 -17.08 1.10
C ASP A 150 -22.56 -16.91 2.59
N HIS A 151 -21.56 -16.74 3.46
CA HIS A 151 -21.69 -16.53 4.90
C HIS A 151 -20.85 -15.30 5.33
N PRO A 152 -21.25 -14.09 4.92
CA PRO A 152 -20.41 -12.90 5.06
C PRO A 152 -20.14 -12.53 6.52
N ASP A 153 -21.02 -12.92 7.45
CA ASP A 153 -20.83 -12.77 8.89
C ASP A 153 -19.63 -13.58 9.42
N VAL A 154 -19.41 -14.79 8.89
CA VAL A 154 -18.26 -15.63 9.23
C VAL A 154 -16.98 -15.00 8.71
N THR A 155 -16.99 -14.57 7.45
CA THR A 155 -15.82 -13.95 6.80
C THR A 155 -15.44 -12.62 7.43
N VAL A 156 -16.42 -11.76 7.75
CA VAL A 156 -16.16 -10.51 8.46
C VAL A 156 -15.59 -10.79 9.85
N SER A 157 -16.13 -11.76 10.59
CA SER A 157 -15.60 -12.13 11.91
C SER A 157 -14.15 -12.60 11.82
N TYR A 158 -13.81 -13.42 10.81
CA TYR A 158 -12.44 -13.87 10.55
C TYR A 158 -11.47 -12.69 10.34
N VAL A 159 -11.84 -11.74 9.49
CA VAL A 159 -11.00 -10.56 9.18
C VAL A 159 -10.89 -9.62 10.37
N VAL A 160 -12.01 -9.34 11.07
CA VAL A 160 -12.01 -8.46 12.25
C VAL A 160 -11.20 -9.07 13.40
N ASN A 161 -11.26 -10.39 13.61
CA ASN A 161 -10.44 -11.08 14.59
C ASN A 161 -8.94 -10.92 14.31
N TRP A 162 -8.51 -10.91 13.04
CA TRP A 162 -7.12 -10.62 12.68
C TRP A 162 -6.68 -9.23 13.14
N ILE A 163 -7.50 -8.21 12.91
CA ILE A 163 -7.23 -6.81 13.30
C ILE A 163 -7.19 -6.68 14.83
N LEU A 164 -8.16 -7.27 15.53
CA LEU A 164 -8.19 -7.29 16.99
C LEU A 164 -6.95 -8.00 17.56
N GLY A 165 -6.55 -9.13 16.96
CA GLY A 165 -5.36 -9.86 17.34
C GLY A 165 -4.07 -9.07 17.11
N ALA A 166 -3.98 -8.30 16.03
CA ALA A 166 -2.87 -7.39 15.77
C ALA A 166 -2.66 -6.42 16.94
N LYS A 167 -3.75 -5.81 17.43
CA LYS A 167 -3.70 -4.90 18.56
C LYS A 167 -3.41 -5.63 19.88
N GLN A 168 -4.18 -6.68 20.18
CA GLN A 168 -4.13 -7.36 21.48
C GLN A 168 -2.78 -8.03 21.75
N TYR A 169 -2.18 -8.68 20.74
CA TYR A 169 -0.99 -9.51 20.94
C TYR A 169 0.31 -8.82 20.51
N HIS A 170 0.24 -7.78 19.68
CA HIS A 170 1.43 -7.12 19.11
C HIS A 170 1.45 -5.60 19.26
N ASP A 171 0.40 -5.00 19.87
CA ASP A 171 0.22 -3.55 19.97
C ASP A 171 0.32 -2.83 18.61
N LEU A 172 -0.21 -3.48 17.56
CA LEU A 172 -0.25 -2.93 16.21
C LEU A 172 -1.63 -2.35 15.92
N ASP A 173 -1.68 -1.05 15.66
CA ASP A 173 -2.86 -0.40 15.10
C ASP A 173 -2.84 -0.57 13.57
N ILE A 174 -3.78 -1.34 13.04
CA ILE A 174 -3.99 -1.49 11.59
C ILE A 174 -4.81 -0.30 11.11
N GLN A 175 -4.33 0.43 10.11
CA GLN A 175 -5.01 1.63 9.62
C GLN A 175 -5.98 1.33 8.49
N TYR A 176 -5.70 0.32 7.66
CA TYR A 176 -6.59 -0.06 6.57
C TYR A 176 -6.74 -1.56 6.42
N VAL A 177 -7.91 -1.98 5.96
CA VAL A 177 -8.20 -3.36 5.56
C VAL A 177 -8.78 -3.39 4.15
N GLY A 178 -8.34 -4.35 3.35
CA GLY A 178 -8.83 -4.61 1.99
C GLY A 178 -9.93 -5.67 1.95
N ILE A 179 -10.39 -6.00 0.73
CA ILE A 179 -11.54 -6.90 0.52
C ILE A 179 -11.09 -8.33 0.22
N TRP A 180 -10.68 -8.61 -1.02
CA TRP A 180 -10.15 -9.89 -1.46
C TRP A 180 -9.33 -9.67 -2.73
N ASN A 181 -8.02 -9.87 -2.64
CA ASN A 181 -7.08 -9.48 -3.70
C ASN A 181 -7.43 -10.04 -5.08
N GLU A 182 -7.60 -9.17 -6.08
CA GLU A 182 -7.86 -9.52 -7.49
C GLU A 182 -9.04 -10.50 -7.66
N ARG A 183 -10.06 -10.36 -6.82
CA ARG A 183 -11.28 -11.16 -6.87
C ARG A 183 -12.48 -10.24 -6.75
N ALA A 184 -13.61 -10.74 -7.24
CA ALA A 184 -14.88 -10.03 -7.14
C ALA A 184 -15.17 -9.67 -5.67
N PHE A 185 -15.58 -8.43 -5.44
CA PHE A 185 -16.10 -7.99 -4.15
C PHE A 185 -17.60 -8.32 -4.01
N ASP A 186 -18.10 -8.29 -2.78
CA ASP A 186 -19.53 -8.34 -2.49
C ASP A 186 -19.92 -7.09 -1.67
N ALA A 187 -20.87 -6.30 -2.19
CA ALA A 187 -21.27 -5.05 -1.55
C ALA A 187 -21.89 -5.25 -0.16
N LYS A 188 -22.60 -6.37 0.06
CA LYS A 188 -23.18 -6.71 1.35
C LYS A 188 -22.07 -7.05 2.36
N TYR A 189 -21.03 -7.77 1.93
CA TYR A 189 -19.84 -8.02 2.73
C TYR A 189 -19.17 -6.71 3.16
N ILE A 190 -18.92 -5.77 2.23
CA ILE A 190 -18.25 -4.49 2.54
C ILE A 190 -19.04 -3.69 3.59
N LYS A 191 -20.36 -3.56 3.41
CA LYS A 191 -21.24 -2.87 4.37
C LYS A 191 -21.23 -3.56 5.74
N LEU A 192 -21.26 -4.89 5.75
CA LEU A 192 -21.19 -5.67 6.99
C LEU A 192 -19.83 -5.55 7.68
N LEU A 193 -18.74 -5.47 6.92
CA LEU A 193 -17.40 -5.24 7.43
C LEU A 193 -17.33 -3.89 8.14
N ARG A 194 -17.78 -2.80 7.49
CA ARG A 194 -17.85 -1.46 8.10
C ARG A 194 -18.64 -1.48 9.39
N TYR A 195 -19.86 -2.01 9.35
CA TYR A 195 -20.72 -2.14 10.54
C TYR A 195 -20.02 -2.88 11.69
N THR A 196 -19.32 -3.98 11.38
CA THR A 196 -18.69 -4.83 12.41
C THR A 196 -17.43 -4.20 12.97
N LEU A 197 -16.64 -3.49 12.15
CA LEU A 197 -15.51 -2.68 12.61
C LEU A 197 -15.99 -1.63 13.62
N ASP A 198 -17.01 -0.84 13.26
CA ASP A 198 -17.52 0.24 14.11
C ASP A 198 -18.06 -0.33 15.43
N LYS A 199 -18.82 -1.42 15.36
CA LYS A 199 -19.36 -2.11 16.55
C LYS A 199 -18.27 -2.68 17.46
N SER A 200 -17.11 -3.02 16.88
CA SER A 200 -15.95 -3.54 17.62
C SER A 200 -15.01 -2.44 18.13
N GLY A 201 -15.38 -1.16 17.98
CA GLY A 201 -14.55 -0.01 18.37
C GLY A 201 -13.35 0.22 17.44
N LEU A 202 -13.44 -0.27 16.20
CA LEU A 202 -12.45 -0.13 15.13
C LEU A 202 -12.91 0.89 14.07
N ASP A 203 -13.65 1.93 14.49
CA ASP A 203 -14.18 2.98 13.62
C ASP A 203 -13.09 3.75 12.85
N ARG A 204 -11.86 3.74 13.36
CA ARG A 204 -10.69 4.36 12.73
C ARG A 204 -10.02 3.53 11.64
N VAL A 205 -10.35 2.24 11.53
CA VAL A 205 -9.80 1.38 10.48
C VAL A 205 -10.53 1.70 9.19
N GLY A 206 -9.83 2.20 8.18
CA GLY A 206 -10.39 2.47 6.87
C GLY A 206 -10.56 1.20 6.02
N ILE A 207 -11.49 1.23 5.08
CA ILE A 207 -11.69 0.17 4.09
C ILE A 207 -11.17 0.64 2.73
N ILE A 208 -10.28 -0.16 2.14
CA ILE A 208 -9.81 -0.01 0.75
C ILE A 208 -10.55 -1.04 -0.11
N ALA A 209 -11.12 -0.61 -1.23
CA ALA A 209 -11.79 -1.53 -2.15
C ALA A 209 -11.47 -1.23 -3.63
N SER A 210 -11.41 -2.21 -4.51
CA SER A 210 -11.55 -3.66 -4.26
C SER A 210 -10.23 -4.43 -4.32
N ASP A 211 -9.09 -3.73 -4.48
CA ASP A 211 -7.80 -4.34 -4.82
C ASP A 211 -7.89 -5.16 -6.11
N ASP A 212 -8.54 -4.56 -7.12
CA ASP A 212 -8.74 -5.07 -8.47
C ASP A 212 -8.82 -3.87 -9.44
N LEU A 213 -9.43 -4.02 -10.61
CA LEU A 213 -9.63 -2.94 -11.58
C LEU A 213 -10.52 -1.81 -11.04
N TRP A 214 -10.38 -0.61 -11.63
CA TRP A 214 -11.22 0.57 -11.31
C TRP A 214 -12.73 0.29 -11.36
N GLU A 215 -13.16 -0.55 -12.28
CA GLU A 215 -14.54 -1.00 -12.40
C GLU A 215 -14.65 -2.48 -12.02
N PRO A 216 -15.73 -2.90 -11.34
CA PRO A 216 -16.99 -2.16 -11.17
C PRO A 216 -17.13 -1.37 -9.85
N ILE A 217 -16.07 -1.27 -9.03
CA ILE A 217 -16.18 -0.62 -7.72
C ILE A 217 -16.48 0.88 -7.84
N ALA A 218 -15.83 1.61 -8.74
CA ALA A 218 -16.04 3.05 -8.90
C ALA A 218 -17.51 3.38 -9.23
N LEU A 219 -18.11 2.68 -10.20
CA LEU A 219 -19.52 2.85 -10.52
C LEU A 219 -20.43 2.42 -9.36
N SER A 220 -20.09 1.34 -8.65
CA SER A 220 -20.90 0.86 -7.52
C SER A 220 -20.97 1.88 -6.38
N LEU A 221 -19.87 2.57 -6.06
CA LEU A 221 -19.87 3.64 -5.05
C LEU A 221 -20.73 4.83 -5.47
N LEU A 222 -20.75 5.17 -6.77
CA LEU A 222 -21.61 6.25 -7.27
C LEU A 222 -23.11 5.92 -7.18
N LEU A 223 -23.47 4.63 -7.30
CA LEU A 223 -24.86 4.18 -7.33
C LEU A 223 -25.42 3.79 -5.96
N ASP A 224 -24.56 3.48 -4.98
CA ASP A 224 -24.96 3.02 -3.66
C ASP A 224 -24.33 3.89 -2.55
N PRO A 225 -25.07 4.87 -2.00
CA PRO A 225 -24.55 5.79 -0.97
C PRO A 225 -24.10 5.09 0.31
N GLU A 226 -24.74 3.97 0.68
CA GLU A 226 -24.37 3.20 1.88
C GLU A 226 -23.02 2.50 1.64
N LEU A 227 -22.83 1.92 0.46
CA LEU A 227 -21.54 1.35 0.07
C LEU A 227 -20.46 2.43 0.01
N SER A 228 -20.76 3.59 -0.59
CA SER A 228 -19.84 4.74 -0.64
C SER A 228 -19.43 5.22 0.74
N SER A 229 -20.33 5.22 1.72
CA SER A 229 -20.00 5.60 3.11
C SER A 229 -19.17 4.54 3.84
N SER A 230 -19.11 3.33 3.31
CA SER A 230 -18.37 2.21 3.89
C SER A 230 -16.93 2.09 3.36
N VAL A 231 -16.59 2.77 2.26
CA VAL A 231 -15.28 2.68 1.58
C VAL A 231 -14.57 4.02 1.65
N ASP A 232 -13.33 4.01 2.16
CA ASP A 232 -12.52 5.22 2.34
C ASP A 232 -11.61 5.48 1.13
N VAL A 233 -11.15 4.43 0.45
CA VAL A 233 -10.19 4.51 -0.66
C VAL A 233 -10.56 3.52 -1.76
N ILE A 234 -10.48 3.96 -3.02
CA ILE A 234 -10.48 3.05 -4.18
C ILE A 234 -9.02 2.67 -4.47
N GLY A 235 -8.69 1.39 -4.32
CA GLY A 235 -7.33 0.85 -4.44
C GLY A 235 -7.28 -0.44 -5.23
#